data_AF-D0C754-F1
#
_entry.id   AF-D0C754-F1
#
_cell.length_a   1.000
_cell.length_b   1.000
_cell.length_c   1.000
_cell.angle_alpha   90.00
_cell.angle_beta   90.00
_cell.angle_gamma   90.00
#
_symmetry.space_group_name_H-M   'P 1'
#
loop_
_entity.id
_entity.type
_entity.pdbx_description
1 polymer ?
#
loop_
_entity_poly.entity_id
_entity_poly.type
_entity_poly.pdbx_seq_one_letter_code
_entity_poly.pdbx_strand_id
1 'polypeptide(L)'
;MNHLVPDLSKDILPSKEAAGISLGMDFDEFRNSALFRDVGMEEFESAQEKNIWLVLHRYELLPWQEWINEIYCSWESSVTLTFDGNSKKLIRIFLGEGYNGKLLGLLGIGDRLDLVKDDFNFYFSCDAHYLEYKQDSDMFGEIIPAEISTNYRTAYSEEYSDQIIEGIMIYTNSH
;
A
#
# COMPACT_ATOMS: atom_id res chain seq x y z
N MET A 1 -13.98 24.27 2.24
CA MET A 1 -12.66 23.76 1.83
C MET A 1 -12.84 22.27 1.63
N ASN A 2 -12.43 21.73 0.49
CA ASN A 2 -12.46 20.28 0.29
C ASN A 2 -11.21 19.73 0.97
N HIS A 3 -11.41 19.00 2.06
CA HIS A 3 -10.32 18.28 2.71
C HIS A 3 -9.91 17.10 1.83
N LEU A 4 -8.64 16.72 1.84
CA LEU A 4 -8.15 15.51 1.19
C LEU A 4 -8.83 14.30 1.83
N VAL A 5 -9.64 13.61 1.04
CA VAL A 5 -10.34 12.36 1.40
C VAL A 5 -9.96 11.32 0.35
N PRO A 6 -9.55 10.11 0.75
CA PRO A 6 -9.17 9.07 -0.21
C PRO A 6 -10.39 8.61 -1.03
N ASP A 7 -10.21 8.45 -2.33
CA ASP A 7 -11.18 7.80 -3.21
C ASP A 7 -11.05 6.29 -3.10
N LEU A 8 -11.86 5.68 -2.24
CA LEU A 8 -11.84 4.24 -1.98
C LEU A 8 -12.29 3.37 -3.16
N SER A 9 -12.70 3.96 -4.29
CA SER A 9 -13.15 3.25 -5.49
C SER A 9 -12.21 3.39 -6.67
N LYS A 10 -11.19 4.26 -6.58
CA LYS A 10 -10.29 4.51 -7.70
C LYS A 10 -9.35 3.32 -7.91
N ASP A 11 -9.14 2.91 -9.16
CA ASP A 11 -8.19 1.84 -9.43
C ASP A 11 -6.75 2.23 -9.10
N ILE A 12 -5.95 1.20 -8.82
CA ILE A 12 -4.57 1.32 -8.38
C ILE A 12 -3.69 1.44 -9.62
N LEU A 13 -2.88 2.50 -9.67
CA LEU A 13 -1.88 2.73 -10.71
C LEU A 13 -0.48 2.52 -10.10
N PRO A 14 0.16 1.35 -10.34
CA PRO A 14 1.47 1.03 -9.78
C PRO A 14 2.52 2.12 -10.03
N SER A 15 3.34 2.39 -9.01
CA SER A 15 4.33 3.48 -8.97
C SER A 15 3.82 4.90 -9.25
N LYS A 16 2.50 5.12 -9.32
CA LYS A 16 1.93 6.44 -9.62
C LYS A 16 0.94 6.90 -8.57
N GLU A 17 -0.16 6.17 -8.39
CA GLU A 17 -1.32 6.69 -7.66
C GLU A 17 -2.20 5.57 -7.13
N ALA A 18 -2.77 5.79 -5.95
CA ALA A 18 -3.82 4.97 -5.36
C ALA A 18 -4.73 5.87 -4.51
N ALA A 19 -6.01 5.50 -4.39
CA ALA A 19 -7.00 6.29 -3.62
C ALA A 19 -7.13 7.77 -4.03
N GLY A 20 -6.79 8.13 -5.28
CA GLY A 20 -6.78 9.53 -5.72
C GLY A 20 -5.56 10.33 -5.25
N ILE A 21 -4.54 9.67 -4.69
CA ILE A 21 -3.35 10.27 -4.08
C ILE A 21 -2.11 9.78 -4.81
N SER A 22 -1.30 10.71 -5.29
CA SER A 22 -0.11 10.41 -6.09
C SER A 22 1.13 10.18 -5.21
N LEU A 23 1.88 9.12 -5.51
CA LEU A 23 3.23 8.95 -5.02
C LEU A 23 4.09 10.17 -5.40
N GLY A 24 4.99 10.57 -4.50
CA GLY A 24 5.78 11.80 -4.63
C GLY A 24 5.09 13.07 -4.14
N MET A 25 3.84 13.01 -3.67
CA MET A 25 3.18 14.12 -2.96
C MET A 25 4.07 14.62 -1.82
N ASP A 26 4.11 15.94 -1.63
CA ASP A 26 4.84 16.55 -0.52
C ASP A 26 4.03 16.48 0.78
N PHE A 27 4.67 16.21 1.90
CA PHE A 27 3.98 16.21 3.19
C PHE A 27 3.39 17.58 3.54
N ASP A 28 3.99 18.68 3.10
CA ASP A 28 3.42 20.02 3.30
C ASP A 28 2.15 20.23 2.47
N GLU A 29 2.11 19.66 1.27
CA GLU A 29 0.90 19.64 0.43
C GLU A 29 -0.22 18.84 1.12
N PHE A 30 0.11 17.67 1.66
CA PHE A 30 -0.81 16.88 2.48
C PHE A 30 -1.33 17.70 3.67
N ARG A 31 -0.46 18.32 4.48
CA ARG A 31 -0.86 19.10 5.66
C ARG A 31 -1.76 20.29 5.32
N ASN A 32 -1.57 20.90 4.14
CA ASN A 32 -2.39 22.03 3.69
C ASN A 32 -3.75 21.60 3.14
N SER A 33 -3.91 20.33 2.75
CA SER A 33 -5.12 19.82 2.11
C SER A 33 -5.95 18.89 3.02
N ALA A 34 -5.33 18.18 3.96
CA ALA A 34 -5.98 17.20 4.80
C ALA A 34 -6.53 17.80 6.11
N LEU A 35 -7.64 17.24 6.60
CA LEU A 35 -7.99 17.34 8.02
C LEU A 35 -7.25 16.22 8.75
N PHE A 36 -6.36 16.57 9.68
CA PHE A 36 -5.50 15.58 10.34
C PHE A 36 -5.31 15.88 11.83
N ARG A 37 -4.87 14.86 12.56
CA ARG A 37 -4.49 14.92 13.98
C ARG A 37 -3.22 14.10 14.20
N ASP A 38 -2.23 14.68 14.87
CA ASP A 38 -1.05 13.95 15.32
C ASP A 38 -1.41 13.02 16.49
N VAL A 39 -0.91 11.78 16.44
CA VAL A 39 -1.20 10.73 17.41
C VAL A 39 0.05 9.97 17.85
N GLY A 40 -0.02 9.33 19.00
CA GLY A 40 0.95 8.33 19.43
C GLY A 40 0.67 6.94 18.83
N MET A 41 1.61 6.00 19.01
CA MET A 41 1.53 4.65 18.44
C MET A 41 0.24 3.90 18.81
N GLU A 42 -0.12 3.87 20.10
CA GLU A 42 -1.31 3.14 20.57
C GLU A 42 -2.61 3.65 19.93
N GLU A 43 -2.73 4.97 19.77
CA GLU A 43 -3.88 5.58 19.10
C GLU A 43 -3.87 5.27 17.61
N PHE A 44 -2.71 5.33 16.96
CA PHE A 44 -2.54 5.03 15.54
C PHE A 44 -2.95 3.58 15.22
N GLU A 45 -2.48 2.60 16.00
CA GLU A 45 -2.81 1.18 15.83
C GLU A 45 -4.29 0.87 16.04
N SER A 46 -4.98 1.67 16.89
CA SER A 46 -6.41 1.49 17.10
C SER A 46 -7.26 1.92 15.90
N ALA A 47 -6.79 2.88 15.10
CA ALA A 47 -7.38 3.37 13.85
C ALA A 47 -8.92 3.61 13.85
N GLN A 48 -9.51 3.99 15.00
CA GLN A 48 -10.98 4.02 15.15
C GLN A 48 -11.65 5.32 14.70
N GLU A 49 -10.87 6.38 14.42
CA GLU A 49 -11.43 7.68 14.05
C GLU A 49 -11.82 7.74 12.58
N LYS A 50 -13.08 8.09 12.33
CA LYS A 50 -13.64 8.22 10.98
C LYS A 50 -13.49 9.64 10.47
N ASN A 51 -13.25 9.78 9.17
CA ASN A 51 -13.22 11.05 8.45
C ASN A 51 -12.10 12.03 8.85
N ILE A 52 -11.02 11.55 9.45
CA ILE A 52 -9.83 12.34 9.78
C ILE A 52 -8.58 11.50 9.53
N TRP A 53 -7.50 12.14 9.09
CA TRP A 53 -6.21 11.49 8.98
C TRP A 53 -5.51 11.44 10.34
N LEU A 54 -5.09 10.26 10.77
CA LEU A 54 -4.22 10.09 11.93
C LEU A 54 -2.76 10.14 11.47
N VAL A 55 -1.96 11.02 12.05
CA VAL A 55 -0.55 11.22 11.68
C VAL A 55 0.35 10.71 12.79
N LEU A 56 1.22 9.77 12.45
CA LEU A 56 2.24 9.22 13.35
C LEU A 56 3.63 9.51 12.79
N HIS A 57 4.47 10.14 13.59
CA HIS A 57 5.89 10.32 13.29
C HIS A 57 6.69 9.19 13.93
N ARG A 58 7.35 8.37 13.09
CA ARG A 58 8.19 7.26 13.54
C ARG A 58 9.65 7.61 13.31
N TYR A 59 10.41 7.73 14.39
CA TYR A 59 11.85 7.96 14.35
C TYR A 59 12.53 7.06 15.37
N GLU A 60 13.08 5.94 14.90
CA GLU A 60 13.65 4.93 15.78
C GLU A 60 14.78 4.16 15.11
N LEU A 61 15.62 3.56 15.96
CA LEU A 61 16.68 2.64 15.55
C LEU A 61 16.16 1.22 15.67
N LEU A 62 16.11 0.50 14.55
CA LEU A 62 15.68 -0.89 14.50
C LEU A 62 16.73 -1.81 15.15
N PRO A 63 16.34 -3.02 15.62
CA PRO A 63 17.26 -3.96 16.26
C PRO A 63 18.50 -4.33 15.43
N TRP A 64 18.40 -4.24 14.10
CA TRP A 64 19.51 -4.48 13.15
C TRP A 64 20.29 -3.21 12.77
N GLN A 65 20.21 -2.16 13.59
CA GLN A 65 21.00 -0.92 13.48
C GLN A 65 20.68 -0.04 12.28
N GLU A 66 19.47 -0.16 11.73
CA GLU A 66 18.96 0.72 10.69
C GLU A 66 18.07 1.80 11.32
N TRP A 67 18.33 3.06 10.98
CA TRP A 67 17.46 4.16 11.37
C TRP A 67 16.29 4.26 10.42
N ILE A 68 15.10 4.35 10.97
CA ILE A 68 13.91 4.73 10.21
C ILE A 68 13.46 6.13 10.62
N ASN A 69 13.05 6.89 9.62
CA ASN A 69 12.49 8.21 9.77
C ASN A 69 11.32 8.30 8.79
N GLU A 70 10.11 8.10 9.28
CA GLU A 70 8.91 7.98 8.45
C GLU A 70 7.75 8.75 9.07
N ILE A 71 6.81 9.16 8.23
CA ILE A 71 5.56 9.76 8.65
C ILE A 71 4.44 8.93 8.08
N TYR A 72 3.64 8.34 8.95
CA TYR A 72 2.48 7.56 8.57
C TYR A 72 1.23 8.42 8.69
N CYS A 73 0.40 8.42 7.65
CA CYS A 73 -0.91 9.05 7.67
C CYS A 73 -1.95 7.98 7.37
N SER A 74 -2.78 7.64 8.35
CA SER A 74 -3.84 6.63 8.21
C SER A 74 -5.19 7.28 8.04
N TRP A 75 -5.97 6.77 7.10
CA TRP A 75 -7.39 7.00 6.98
C TRP A 75 -8.11 5.71 7.35
N GLU A 76 -8.60 5.66 8.59
CA GLU A 76 -9.14 4.43 9.19
C GLU A 76 -8.14 3.27 9.01
N SER A 77 -8.61 2.07 8.68
CA SER A 77 -7.77 0.92 8.30
C SER A 77 -7.62 0.74 6.79
N SER A 78 -8.27 1.60 5.98
CA SER A 78 -8.40 1.38 4.53
C SER A 78 -7.24 1.93 3.72
N VAL A 79 -6.65 3.06 4.13
CA VAL A 79 -5.57 3.72 3.38
C VAL A 79 -4.49 4.23 4.34
N THR A 80 -3.25 3.82 4.10
CA THR A 80 -2.08 4.34 4.83
C THR A 80 -1.08 4.92 3.86
N LEU A 81 -0.70 6.18 4.09
CA LEU A 81 0.34 6.89 3.37
C LEU A 81 1.63 6.83 4.19
N THR A 82 2.75 6.47 3.56
CA THR A 82 4.07 6.55 4.20
C THR A 82 4.92 7.58 3.49
N PHE A 83 5.25 8.66 4.17
CA PHE A 83 6.20 9.65 3.71
C PHE A 83 7.60 9.34 4.25
N ASP A 84 8.62 9.49 3.41
CA ASP A 84 10.00 9.50 3.87
C ASP A 84 10.22 10.74 4.75
N GLY A 85 10.70 10.53 5.98
CA GLY A 85 10.82 11.57 6.98
C GLY A 85 11.91 12.60 6.69
N ASN A 86 12.84 12.31 5.77
CA ASN A 86 13.90 13.22 5.35
C ASN A 86 13.45 14.13 4.20
N SER A 87 13.08 13.53 3.06
CA SER A 87 12.64 14.22 1.85
C SER A 87 11.21 14.73 1.93
N LYS A 88 10.42 14.23 2.87
CA LYS A 88 8.99 14.53 3.03
C LYS A 88 8.14 14.13 1.82
N LYS A 89 8.63 13.21 0.99
CA LYS A 89 7.89 12.70 -0.17
C LYS A 89 7.12 11.44 0.18
N LEU A 90 5.90 11.33 -0.35
CA LEU A 90 5.09 10.13 -0.25
C LEU A 90 5.74 9.00 -1.05
N ILE A 91 6.25 7.98 -0.36
CA ILE A 91 7.00 6.88 -0.97
C ILE A 91 6.19 5.59 -1.08
N ARG A 92 5.15 5.42 -0.26
CA ARG A 92 4.30 4.22 -0.26
C ARG A 92 2.84 4.57 0.02
N ILE A 93 1.93 3.83 -0.62
CA ILE A 93 0.49 3.87 -0.35
C ILE A 93 0.03 2.44 -0.14
N PHE A 94 -0.41 2.12 1.07
CA PHE A 94 -1.02 0.85 1.43
C PHE A 94 -2.54 0.98 1.41
N LEU A 95 -3.20 -0.06 0.91
CA LEU A 95 -4.64 -0.18 0.77
C LEU A 95 -5.09 -1.48 1.43
N GLY A 96 -6.09 -1.41 2.29
CA GLY A 96 -6.59 -2.55 3.07
C GLY A 96 -8.12 -2.64 3.06
N GLU A 97 -8.66 -3.24 4.13
CA GLU A 97 -10.09 -3.44 4.30
C GLU A 97 -10.90 -2.15 4.06
N GLY A 98 -11.95 -2.25 3.24
CA GLY A 98 -12.81 -1.12 2.86
C GLY A 98 -12.41 -0.41 1.55
N TYR A 99 -11.22 -0.69 1.00
CA TYR A 99 -10.84 -0.23 -0.34
C TYR A 99 -11.43 -1.14 -1.43
N ASN A 100 -12.02 -0.53 -2.47
CA ASN A 100 -12.77 -1.22 -3.53
C ASN A 100 -12.15 -1.05 -4.92
N GLY A 101 -11.13 -0.20 -5.07
CA GLY A 101 -10.39 -0.07 -6.33
C GLY A 101 -9.55 -1.32 -6.62
N LYS A 102 -9.21 -1.53 -7.90
CA LYS A 102 -8.48 -2.71 -8.35
C LYS A 102 -7.09 -2.40 -8.87
N LEU A 103 -6.14 -3.30 -8.58
CA LEU A 103 -4.85 -3.38 -9.23
C LEU A 103 -5.02 -3.96 -10.64
N LEU A 104 -4.61 -3.17 -11.64
CA LEU A 104 -4.72 -3.51 -13.07
C LEU A 104 -6.15 -3.79 -13.55
N GLY A 105 -7.16 -3.32 -12.80
CA GLY A 105 -8.56 -3.67 -13.05
C GLY A 105 -8.92 -5.14 -12.75
N LEU A 106 -7.99 -5.92 -12.18
CA LEU A 106 -8.13 -7.35 -11.96
C LEU A 106 -8.31 -7.69 -10.47
N LEU A 107 -7.33 -7.32 -9.64
CA LEU A 107 -7.24 -7.74 -8.24
C LEU A 107 -7.69 -6.62 -7.30
N GLY A 108 -8.68 -6.89 -6.45
CA GLY A 108 -9.06 -6.05 -5.32
C GLY A 108 -8.82 -6.72 -3.97
N ILE A 109 -9.04 -5.96 -2.90
CA ILE A 109 -9.06 -6.51 -1.53
C ILE A 109 -10.24 -7.50 -1.41
N GLY A 110 -10.00 -8.67 -0.82
CA GLY A 110 -10.97 -9.76 -0.71
C GLY A 110 -11.03 -10.71 -1.92
N ASP A 111 -10.36 -10.40 -3.02
CA ASP A 111 -10.24 -11.32 -4.16
C ASP A 111 -9.25 -12.47 -3.85
N ARG A 112 -9.42 -13.60 -4.54
CA ARG A 112 -8.42 -14.69 -4.52
C ARG A 112 -7.20 -14.29 -5.35
N LEU A 113 -6.01 -14.50 -4.80
CA LEU A 113 -4.75 -14.23 -5.51
C LEU A 113 -4.65 -15.01 -6.83
N ASP A 114 -5.16 -16.24 -6.84
CA ASP A 114 -5.01 -17.15 -7.98
C ASP A 114 -5.91 -16.82 -9.19
N LEU A 115 -6.74 -15.77 -9.11
CA LEU A 115 -7.50 -15.25 -10.24
C LEU A 115 -6.60 -14.81 -11.41
N VAL A 116 -5.36 -14.46 -11.12
CA VAL A 116 -4.39 -13.97 -12.12
C VAL A 116 -3.22 -14.94 -12.33
N LYS A 117 -3.31 -16.16 -11.81
CA LYS A 117 -2.21 -17.15 -11.90
C LYS A 117 -1.88 -17.56 -13.33
N ASP A 118 -2.81 -17.39 -14.25
CA ASP A 118 -2.60 -17.75 -15.65
C ASP A 118 -1.73 -16.70 -16.35
N ASP A 119 -1.87 -15.42 -15.98
CA ASP A 119 -1.16 -14.28 -16.59
C ASP A 119 0.18 -13.95 -15.89
N PHE A 120 0.33 -14.30 -14.61
CA PHE A 120 1.48 -13.89 -13.79
C PHE A 120 2.16 -15.05 -13.08
N ASN A 121 3.48 -14.96 -12.94
CA ASN A 121 4.24 -15.68 -11.93
C ASN A 121 4.13 -14.95 -10.59
N PHE A 122 4.13 -15.71 -9.50
CA PHE A 122 4.14 -15.15 -8.14
C PHE A 122 5.52 -15.30 -7.52
N TYR A 123 6.15 -14.17 -7.21
CA TYR A 123 7.35 -14.12 -6.38
C TYR A 123 6.94 -13.81 -4.93
N PHE A 124 7.55 -14.47 -3.95
CA PHE A 124 7.21 -14.29 -2.54
C PHE A 124 8.44 -13.85 -1.75
N SER A 125 8.31 -12.73 -1.03
CA SER A 125 9.36 -12.17 -0.17
C SER A 125 8.73 -11.29 0.90
N CYS A 126 9.32 -11.29 2.11
CA CYS A 126 8.86 -10.46 3.23
C CYS A 126 7.35 -10.58 3.53
N ASP A 127 6.80 -11.80 3.49
CA ASP A 127 5.38 -12.09 3.69
C ASP A 127 4.42 -11.43 2.66
N ALA A 128 4.95 -11.02 1.50
CA ALA A 128 4.18 -10.44 0.41
C ALA A 128 4.46 -11.13 -0.94
N HIS A 129 3.46 -11.06 -1.82
CA HIS A 129 3.53 -11.54 -3.19
C HIS A 129 3.74 -10.39 -4.16
N TYR A 130 4.50 -10.68 -5.21
CA TYR A 130 4.79 -9.77 -6.32
C TYR A 130 4.44 -10.48 -7.61
N LEU A 131 3.87 -9.72 -8.55
CA LEU A 131 3.41 -10.23 -9.83
C LEU A 131 4.46 -9.96 -10.91
N GLU A 132 4.94 -11.02 -11.56
CA GLU A 132 5.82 -10.94 -12.72
C GLU A 132 5.07 -11.43 -13.96
N TYR A 133 5.12 -10.67 -15.05
CA TYR A 133 4.49 -11.08 -16.32
C TYR A 133 5.12 -12.36 -16.88
N LYS A 134 4.28 -13.30 -17.32
CA LYS A 134 4.71 -14.53 -17.98
C LYS A 134 5.22 -14.33 -19.42
N GLN A 135 5.84 -15.39 -19.95
CA GLN A 135 6.58 -15.38 -21.22
C GLN A 135 5.73 -15.01 -22.45
N ASP A 136 4.42 -15.20 -22.37
CA ASP A 136 3.44 -14.86 -23.40
C ASP A 136 3.03 -13.37 -23.38
N SER A 137 3.49 -12.60 -22.39
CA SER A 137 3.31 -11.14 -22.33
C SER A 137 4.46 -10.40 -23.02
N ASP A 138 4.15 -9.27 -23.68
CA ASP A 138 5.15 -8.33 -24.20
C ASP A 138 6.02 -7.70 -23.09
N MET A 139 5.58 -7.81 -21.84
CA MET A 139 6.25 -7.29 -20.64
C MET A 139 6.95 -8.41 -19.84
N PHE A 140 7.24 -9.56 -20.46
CA PHE A 140 7.84 -10.72 -19.79
C PHE A 140 9.04 -10.37 -18.91
N GLY A 141 9.03 -10.86 -17.67
CA GLY A 141 10.09 -10.64 -16.68
C GLY A 141 10.00 -9.28 -15.96
N GLU A 142 9.06 -8.41 -16.33
CA GLU A 142 8.78 -7.20 -15.56
C GLU A 142 7.92 -7.50 -14.34
N ILE A 143 8.32 -6.94 -13.20
CA ILE A 143 7.59 -7.02 -11.93
C ILE A 143 6.70 -5.79 -11.80
N ILE A 144 5.42 -6.02 -11.50
CA ILE A 144 4.49 -4.95 -11.16
C ILE A 144 4.93 -4.36 -9.82
N PRO A 145 5.13 -3.02 -9.72
CA PRO A 145 5.62 -2.37 -8.50
C PRO A 145 4.48 -2.21 -7.48
N ALA A 146 4.00 -3.34 -7.01
CA ALA A 146 2.98 -3.50 -5.99
C ALA A 146 3.30 -4.75 -5.14
N GLU A 147 3.21 -4.58 -3.82
CA GLU A 147 3.25 -5.65 -2.83
C GLU A 147 1.82 -6.10 -2.51
N ILE A 148 1.57 -7.40 -2.55
CA ILE A 148 0.26 -7.99 -2.28
C ILE A 148 0.37 -8.86 -1.03
N SER A 149 -0.29 -8.45 0.06
CA SER A 149 -0.39 -9.24 1.29
C SER A 149 -1.67 -10.05 1.27
N THR A 150 -1.59 -11.30 1.76
CA THR A 150 -2.75 -12.19 1.86
C THR A 150 -2.95 -12.67 3.29
N ASN A 151 -4.07 -13.36 3.52
CA ASN A 151 -4.36 -14.07 4.77
C ASN A 151 -3.34 -15.19 5.13
N TYR A 152 -2.42 -15.52 4.21
CA TYR A 152 -1.32 -16.44 4.44
C TYR A 152 0.04 -15.71 4.45
N ARG A 153 0.88 -16.07 5.42
CA ARG A 153 2.29 -15.64 5.48
C ARG A 153 3.23 -16.63 4.79
N THR A 154 2.80 -17.17 3.65
CA THR A 154 3.58 -18.15 2.88
C THR A 154 3.34 -17.98 1.38
N ALA A 155 4.31 -18.41 0.59
CA ALA A 155 4.24 -18.41 -0.87
C ALA A 155 2.99 -19.18 -1.36
N TYR A 156 2.43 -18.70 -2.47
CA TYR A 156 1.34 -19.40 -3.16
C TYR A 156 1.78 -20.79 -3.63
N SER A 157 0.91 -21.78 -3.44
CA SER A 157 1.10 -23.14 -3.95
C SER A 157 -0.27 -23.81 -4.15
N GLU A 158 -0.29 -24.99 -4.76
CA GLU A 158 -1.55 -25.77 -4.88
C GLU A 158 -2.16 -26.13 -3.52
N GLU A 159 -1.32 -26.35 -2.49
CA GLU A 159 -1.76 -26.60 -1.11
C GLU A 159 -2.37 -25.35 -0.47
N TYR A 160 -1.81 -24.17 -0.76
CA TYR A 160 -2.27 -22.86 -0.27
C TYR A 160 -2.86 -22.03 -1.41
N SER A 161 -3.80 -22.61 -2.15
CA SER A 161 -4.34 -22.00 -3.38
C SER A 161 -5.53 -21.05 -3.15
N ASP A 162 -6.04 -20.98 -1.92
CA ASP A 162 -7.19 -20.17 -1.52
C ASP A 162 -6.79 -18.85 -0.83
N GLN A 163 -5.58 -18.35 -1.10
CA GLN A 163 -5.11 -17.09 -0.50
C GLN A 163 -5.99 -15.92 -0.94
N ILE A 164 -6.47 -15.17 0.05
CA ILE A 164 -7.32 -14.00 -0.10
C ILE A 164 -6.47 -12.75 0.13
N ILE A 165 -6.58 -11.79 -0.77
CA ILE A 165 -5.84 -10.52 -0.68
C ILE A 165 -6.40 -9.69 0.47
N GLU A 166 -5.54 -9.31 1.41
CA GLU A 166 -5.89 -8.47 2.56
C GLU A 166 -5.29 -7.06 2.45
N GLY A 167 -4.23 -6.90 1.65
CA GLY A 167 -3.59 -5.61 1.45
C GLY A 167 -2.87 -5.51 0.11
N ILE A 168 -2.86 -4.31 -0.45
CA ILE A 168 -2.07 -3.96 -1.63
C ILE A 168 -1.30 -2.68 -1.33
N MET A 169 0.01 -2.69 -1.52
CA MET A 169 0.85 -1.51 -1.38
C MET A 169 1.54 -1.17 -2.69
N ILE A 170 1.45 0.08 -3.12
CA ILE A 170 2.30 0.61 -4.21
C ILE A 170 3.40 1.51 -3.65
N TYR A 171 4.51 1.59 -4.37
CA TYR A 171 5.67 2.34 -3.94
C TYR A 171 6.39 3.03 -5.11
N THR A 172 7.14 4.08 -4.79
CA THR A 172 8.03 4.72 -5.74
C THR A 172 9.15 3.75 -6.11
N ASN A 173 9.41 3.55 -7.40
CA ASN A 173 10.60 2.82 -7.84
C ASN A 173 11.83 3.66 -7.47
N SER A 174 12.63 3.18 -6.52
CA SER A 174 13.95 3.74 -6.26
C SER A 174 14.82 3.49 -7.49
N HIS A 175 15.17 4.55 -8.21
CA HIS A 175 16.19 4.51 -9.25
C HIS A 175 17.59 4.42 -8.65
#